data_AF-A0A933F1Z2-F1
#
_entry.id   AF-A0A933F1Z2-F1
#
_cell.length_a   1.000
_cell.length_b   1.000
_cell.length_c   1.000
_cell.angle_alpha   90.00
_cell.angle_beta   90.00
_cell.angle_gamma   90.00
#
_symmetry.space_group_name_H-M   'P 1'
#
loop_
_entity.id
_entity.type
_entity.pdbx_description
1 polymer ?
#
loop_
_entity_poly.entity_id
_entity_poly.type
_entity_poly.pdbx_seq_one_letter_code
_entity_poly.pdbx_strand_id
1 'polypeptide(L)'
;MNARRHTGGCLASLGGVELYGHTKETRKPTHADLYVGKTLTLTKMMTDAGTFSFGFLSNDFNPLHFNEVLAQKTRFKGRIAHGFHTASLFSGVVAELCP
;
A
#
# COMPACT_ATOMS: atom_id res chain seq x y z
N MET A 1 -36.38 13.55 -9.69
CA MET A 1 -36.31 12.85 -8.38
C MET A 1 -34.89 12.35 -8.18
N ASN A 2 -34.26 12.83 -7.12
CA ASN A 2 -32.83 12.75 -6.83
C ASN A 2 -32.56 11.45 -6.04
N ALA A 3 -31.93 10.45 -6.65
CA ALA A 3 -31.55 9.22 -5.96
C ALA A 3 -30.20 9.43 -5.26
N ARG A 4 -30.24 9.42 -3.93
CA ARG A 4 -29.13 9.69 -3.02
C ARG A 4 -27.96 8.74 -3.25
N ARG A 5 -26.75 9.29 -3.34
CA ARG A 5 -25.50 8.53 -3.26
C ARG A 5 -25.35 8.03 -1.83
N HIS A 6 -25.57 6.73 -1.61
CA HIS A 6 -25.14 6.08 -0.39
C HIS A 6 -23.62 5.89 -0.46
N THR A 7 -22.92 6.59 0.42
CA THR A 7 -21.52 6.36 0.82
C THR A 7 -21.46 5.01 1.54
N GLY A 8 -21.37 3.92 0.77
CA GLY A 8 -21.17 2.57 1.29
C GLY A 8 -19.72 2.17 1.16
N GLY A 9 -18.94 2.32 2.23
CA GLY A 9 -17.68 1.59 2.38
C GLY A 9 -18.00 0.11 2.58
N CYS A 10 -17.37 -0.76 1.81
CA CYS A 10 -17.36 -2.21 2.01
C CYS A 10 -15.99 -2.70 1.49
N LEU A 11 -14.98 -2.93 2.35
CA LEU A 11 -14.70 -4.10 3.21
C LEU A 11 -14.57 -5.41 2.44
N ALA A 12 -13.41 -5.61 1.81
CA ALA A 12 -12.89 -6.94 1.50
C ALA A 12 -11.67 -7.20 2.39
N SER A 13 -11.78 -8.20 3.27
CA SER A 13 -10.71 -8.68 4.13
C SER A 13 -10.08 -9.91 3.49
N LEU A 14 -8.79 -9.79 3.15
CA LEU A 14 -7.89 -10.92 2.99
C LEU A 14 -6.73 -10.67 3.95
N GLY A 15 -6.68 -11.44 5.04
CA GLY A 15 -5.50 -11.53 5.90
C GLY A 15 -5.10 -10.26 6.67
N GLY A 16 -6.01 -9.29 6.89
CA GLY A 16 -5.74 -8.14 7.76
C GLY A 16 -4.87 -7.03 7.15
N VAL A 17 -4.76 -6.96 5.82
CA VAL A 17 -4.10 -5.84 5.13
C VAL A 17 -5.15 -4.94 4.49
N GLU A 18 -5.37 -3.75 5.06
CA GLU A 18 -6.18 -2.70 4.43
C GLU A 18 -5.45 -2.15 3.19
N LEU A 19 -5.93 -2.52 2.00
CA LEU A 19 -5.47 -1.93 0.74
C LEU A 19 -6.41 -0.77 0.37
N TYR A 20 -5.96 0.47 0.58
CA TYR A 20 -6.69 1.69 0.25
C TYR A 20 -6.57 2.02 -1.26
N GLY A 21 -6.97 1.07 -2.10
CA GLY A 21 -7.04 1.24 -3.56
C GLY A 21 -8.44 1.65 -3.98
N HIS A 22 -8.71 2.95 -4.09
CA HIS A 22 -9.93 3.42 -4.74
C HIS A 22 -9.77 3.36 -6.27
N THR A 23 -10.01 2.20 -6.88
CA THR A 23 -10.47 2.21 -8.27
C THR A 23 -11.94 2.57 -8.27
N LYS A 24 -12.32 3.67 -8.94
CA LYS A 24 -13.73 4.03 -9.15
C LYS A 24 -14.45 3.05 -10.10
N GLU A 25 -13.70 2.19 -10.78
CA GLU A 25 -14.21 1.21 -11.73
C GLU A 25 -14.38 -0.16 -11.08
N THR A 26 -15.55 -0.76 -11.34
CA THR A 26 -15.96 -2.07 -10.82
C THR A 26 -15.58 -3.24 -11.73
N ARG A 27 -14.82 -2.99 -12.81
CA ARG A 27 -14.37 -4.00 -13.78
C ARG A 27 -12.86 -4.09 -13.82
N LYS A 28 -12.32 -5.27 -14.15
CA LYS A 28 -10.90 -5.45 -14.43
C LYS A 28 -10.50 -4.60 -15.65
N PRO A 29 -9.35 -3.88 -15.61
CA PRO A 29 -8.89 -3.13 -16.76
C PRO A 29 -8.53 -4.11 -17.90
N THR A 30 -8.58 -3.61 -19.13
CA THR A 30 -8.23 -4.33 -20.37
C THR A 30 -7.17 -3.56 -21.16
N HIS A 31 -6.50 -4.18 -22.14
CA HIS A 31 -5.47 -3.51 -22.94
C HIS A 31 -5.94 -2.21 -23.60
N ALA A 32 -7.23 -2.08 -23.94
CA ALA A 32 -7.81 -0.86 -24.48
C ALA A 32 -7.77 0.32 -23.50
N ASP A 33 -7.66 0.04 -22.21
CA ASP A 33 -7.55 1.05 -21.17
C ASP A 33 -6.11 1.60 -21.05
N LEU A 34 -5.10 1.03 -21.71
CA LEU A 34 -3.71 1.54 -21.69
C LEU A 34 -3.45 2.50 -22.84
N TYR A 35 -2.94 3.68 -22.50
CA TYR A 35 -2.50 4.68 -23.47
C TYR A 35 -1.39 5.55 -22.86
N VAL A 36 -0.56 6.14 -23.73
CA VAL A 36 0.53 7.03 -23.30
C VAL A 36 -0.04 8.24 -22.57
N GLY A 37 0.53 8.56 -21.40
CA GLY A 37 0.03 9.61 -20.52
C GLY A 37 -1.00 9.13 -19.49
N LYS A 38 -1.43 7.86 -19.51
CA LYS A 38 -2.26 7.31 -18.46
C LYS A 38 -1.54 7.31 -17.11
N THR A 39 -2.24 7.74 -16.07
CA THR A 39 -1.78 7.72 -14.69
C THR A 39 -2.59 6.70 -13.89
N LEU A 40 -1.89 5.89 -13.09
CA LEU A 40 -2.47 4.92 -12.15
C LEU A 40 -1.97 5.26 -10.74
N THR A 41 -2.84 5.12 -9.74
CA THR A 41 -2.52 5.48 -8.36
C THR A 41 -2.94 4.35 -7.42
N LEU A 42 -2.02 3.91 -6.58
CA LEU A 42 -2.28 3.02 -5.45
C LEU A 42 -1.84 3.73 -4.17
N THR A 43 -2.73 3.78 -3.17
CA THR A 43 -2.43 4.36 -1.86
C THR A 43 -2.49 3.25 -0.81
N LYS A 44 -1.48 3.18 0.05
CA LYS A 44 -1.47 2.24 1.17
C LYS A 44 -0.90 2.92 2.41
N MET A 45 -1.60 2.76 3.53
CA MET A 45 -1.10 3.20 4.82
C MET A 45 -0.05 2.20 5.33
N MET A 46 1.14 2.71 5.65
CA MET A 46 2.19 1.90 6.26
C MET A 46 1.99 1.90 7.77
N THR A 47 1.71 0.73 8.34
CA THR A 47 1.51 0.54 9.78
C THR A 47 2.73 -0.15 10.39
N ASP A 48 2.86 -0.05 11.72
CA ASP A 48 3.85 -0.82 12.47
C ASP A 48 3.70 -2.32 12.18
N ALA A 49 2.48 -2.85 12.25
CA ALA A 49 2.20 -4.25 11.95
C ALA A 49 2.71 -4.66 10.56
N GLY A 50 2.46 -3.85 9.52
CA GLY A 50 2.95 -4.11 8.17
C GLY A 50 4.48 -4.08 8.09
N THR A 51 5.13 -3.15 8.78
CA THR A 51 6.60 -3.08 8.86
C THR A 51 7.18 -4.31 9.54
N PHE A 52 6.57 -4.77 10.64
CA PHE A 52 6.96 -6.01 11.30
C PHE A 52 6.81 -7.22 10.38
N SER A 53 5.65 -7.39 9.74
CA SER A 53 5.41 -8.48 8.80
C SER A 53 6.38 -8.48 7.62
N PHE A 54 6.72 -7.30 7.08
CA PHE A 54 7.70 -7.21 6.00
C PHE A 54 9.08 -7.69 6.43
N GLY A 55 9.52 -7.39 7.66
CA GLY A 55 10.76 -7.91 8.22
C GLY A 55 10.83 -9.44 8.23
N PHE A 56 9.74 -10.09 8.68
CA PHE A 56 9.65 -11.55 8.67
C PHE A 56 9.71 -12.16 7.27
N LEU A 57 9.03 -11.55 6.29
CA LEU A 57 8.98 -12.06 4.91
C LEU A 57 10.28 -11.81 4.14
N SER A 58 10.92 -10.66 4.36
CA SER A 58 12.12 -10.24 3.64
C SER A 58 13.42 -10.68 4.32
N ASN A 59 13.35 -11.13 5.58
CA ASN A 59 14.49 -11.36 6.46
C ASN A 59 15.32 -10.08 6.73
N ASP A 60 14.74 -8.90 6.54
CA ASP A 60 15.35 -7.62 6.90
C ASP A 60 14.94 -7.20 8.32
N PHE A 61 15.80 -7.57 9.28
CA PHE A 61 15.67 -7.21 10.68
C PHE A 61 16.56 -6.03 11.11
N ASN A 62 16.86 -5.11 10.19
CA ASN A 62 17.63 -3.91 10.53
C ASN A 62 16.97 -3.18 11.72
N PRO A 63 17.70 -2.95 12.83
CA PRO A 63 17.14 -2.34 14.04
C PRO A 63 16.44 -1.00 13.82
N LEU A 64 16.76 -0.29 12.73
CA LEU A 64 16.12 0.97 12.38
C LEU A 64 14.59 0.85 12.17
N HIS A 65 14.10 -0.33 11.80
CA HIS A 65 12.68 -0.59 11.59
C HIS A 65 11.96 -1.08 12.87
N PHE A 66 12.70 -1.55 13.87
CA PHE A 66 12.12 -2.27 15.02
C PHE A 66 12.41 -1.64 16.38
N ASN A 67 13.53 -0.93 16.54
CA ASN A 67 14.00 -0.42 17.81
C ASN A 67 13.89 1.11 17.87
N GLU A 68 12.91 1.59 18.63
CA GLU A 68 12.66 3.02 18.81
C GLU A 68 13.86 3.74 19.45
N VAL A 69 14.45 3.18 20.51
CA VAL A 69 15.57 3.80 21.25
C VAL A 69 16.79 3.99 20.36
N LEU A 70 17.07 3.01 19.49
CA LEU A 70 18.16 3.12 18.52
C LEU A 70 17.79 4.13 17.43
N ALA A 71 16.58 4.05 16.87
CA ALA A 71 16.14 4.90 15.77
C ALA A 71 16.11 6.39 16.15
N GLN A 72 15.75 6.72 17.40
CA GLN A 72 15.79 8.08 17.96
C GLN A 72 17.19 8.71 17.93
N LYS A 73 18.25 7.91 18.07
CA LYS A 73 19.64 8.38 18.02
C LYS A 73 20.13 8.68 16.61
N THR A 74 19.40 8.22 15.59
CA THR A 74 19.73 8.48 14.20
C THR A 74 19.20 9.83 13.72
N ARG A 75 19.47 10.19 12.47
CA ARG A 75 18.89 11.38 11.82
C ARG A 75 17.36 11.29 11.64
N PHE A 76 16.80 10.07 11.69
CA PHE A 76 15.36 9.85 11.44
C PHE A 76 14.49 10.14 12.66
N LYS A 77 15.07 10.21 13.87
CA LYS A 77 14.37 10.58 15.12
C LYS A 77 13.14 9.72 15.42
N GLY A 78 13.19 8.46 15.01
CA GLY A 78 12.12 7.48 15.19
C GLY A 78 12.24 6.33 14.19
N ARG A 79 11.48 5.25 14.42
CA ARG A 79 11.45 4.11 13.48
C ARG A 79 10.88 4.53 12.13
N ILE A 80 11.39 3.89 11.09
CA ILE A 80 10.92 4.07 9.71
C ILE A 80 10.56 2.71 9.11
N ALA A 81 9.68 2.68 8.11
CA ALA A 81 9.41 1.46 7.35
C ALA A 81 10.60 1.08 6.45
N HIS A 82 10.66 -0.19 6.03
CA HIS A 82 11.65 -0.65 5.05
C HIS A 82 11.49 0.06 3.71
N GLY A 83 12.60 0.41 3.06
CA GLY A 83 12.56 1.00 1.72
C GLY A 83 11.94 0.07 0.68
N PHE A 84 12.19 -1.24 0.77
CA PHE A 84 11.57 -2.21 -0.12
C PHE A 84 10.09 -2.47 0.19
N HIS A 85 9.62 -2.17 1.41
CA HIS A 85 8.20 -2.23 1.73
C HIS A 85 7.43 -1.15 0.94
N THR A 86 7.97 0.07 0.83
CA THR A 86 7.36 1.10 -0.02
C THR A 86 7.52 0.77 -1.51
N ALA A 87 8.68 0.26 -1.93
CA ALA A 87 8.92 -0.14 -3.32
C ALA A 87 8.00 -1.29 -3.78
N SER A 88 7.57 -2.16 -2.88
CA SER A 88 6.63 -3.25 -3.19
C SER A 88 5.30 -2.74 -3.78
N LEU A 89 4.91 -1.49 -3.49
CA LEU A 89 3.72 -0.87 -4.07
C LEU A 89 3.78 -0.74 -5.59
N PHE A 90 4.97 -0.60 -6.18
CA PHE A 90 5.10 -0.60 -7.65
C PHE A 90 4.62 -1.92 -8.25
N SER A 91 4.95 -3.04 -7.61
CA SER A 91 4.44 -4.35 -8.02
C SER A 91 2.92 -4.41 -7.91
N GLY A 92 2.34 -3.86 -6.84
CA GLY A 92 0.88 -3.78 -6.67
C GLY A 92 0.21 -2.93 -7.75
N VAL A 93 0.78 -1.77 -8.09
CA VAL A 93 0.25 -0.92 -9.18
C VAL A 93 0.24 -1.68 -10.50
N VAL A 94 1.36 -2.33 -10.85
CA VAL A 94 1.46 -3.03 -12.14
C VAL A 94 0.57 -4.28 -12.15
N ALA A 95 0.57 -5.10 -11.10
CA ALA A 95 -0.17 -6.34 -11.09
C ALA A 95 -1.69 -6.14 -10.98
N GLU A 96 -2.15 -5.16 -10.20
CA GLU A 96 -3.58 -4.98 -9.89
C GLU A 96 -4.26 -3.91 -10.77
N LEU A 97 -3.52 -2.87 -11.19
CA LEU A 97 -4.09 -1.71 -11.87
C LEU A 97 -3.72 -1.63 -13.36
N CYS A 98 -2.63 -2.28 -13.78
CA CYS A 98 -2.30 -2.42 -15.19
C CYS A 98 -3.10 -3.60 -15.77
N PRO A 99 -3.72 -3.45 -16.94
CA PRO A 99 -4.34 -4.55 -17.66
C PRO A 99 -3.35 -5.49 -18.35
#